data_AF-K9KDD1-F1
#
_entry.id   AF-K9KDD1-F1
#
_cell.length_a   1.000
_cell.length_b   1.000
_cell.length_c   1.000
_cell.angle_alpha   90.00
_cell.angle_beta   90.00
_cell.angle_gamma   90.00
#
_symmetry.space_group_name_H-M   'P 1'
#
loop_
_entity.id
_entity.type
_entity.pdbx_description
1 polymer ?
#
loop_
_entity_poly.entity_id
_entity_poly.type
_entity_poly.pdbx_seq_one_letter_code
_entity_poly.pdbx_strand_id
1 'polypeptide(L)'
;RVIQKALEEMESKEWLEKNSKSCPCCETPIEKLDGCNKMTCTGCMQYFCWICMSSLSRASPYKHFNDPASPCFNRLFHAVDVNGDI
;
A
#
# COMPACT_ATOMS: atom_id res chain seq x y z
N ARG A 1 20.67 -26.84 1.26
CA ARG A 1 21.56 -26.63 2.43
C ARG A 1 20.94 -25.52 3.29
N VAL A 2 21.00 -25.59 4.62
CA VAL A 2 20.28 -24.68 5.53
C VAL A 2 20.68 -23.20 5.36
N ILE A 3 21.98 -22.94 5.16
CA ILE A 3 22.52 -21.58 5.00
C ILE A 3 21.94 -20.87 3.78
N GLN A 4 21.79 -21.57 2.65
CA GLN A 4 21.24 -20.98 1.42
C GLN A 4 19.77 -20.55 1.60
N LYS A 5 18.95 -21.40 2.23
CA LYS A 5 17.55 -21.09 2.51
C LYS A 5 17.39 -19.85 3.41
N ALA A 6 18.25 -19.71 4.41
CA ALA A 6 18.23 -18.56 5.32
C ALA A 6 18.60 -17.25 4.61
N LEU A 7 19.53 -17.28 3.65
CA LEU A 7 19.90 -16.12 2.84
C LEU A 7 18.75 -15.69 1.93
N GLU A 8 18.13 -16.65 1.22
CA GLU A 8 16.97 -16.40 0.34
C GLU A 8 15.78 -15.80 1.12
N GLU A 9 15.52 -16.29 2.33
CA GLU A 9 14.47 -15.76 3.22
C GLU A 9 14.78 -14.33 3.72
N MET A 10 16.05 -14.00 3.94
CA MET A 10 16.47 -12.65 4.35
C MET A 10 16.31 -11.66 3.20
N GLU A 11 16.78 -12.01 2.01
CA GLU A 11 16.61 -11.19 0.80
C GLU A 11 15.14 -10.95 0.49
N SER A 12 14.30 -11.99 0.60
CA SER A 12 12.86 -11.87 0.39
C SER A 12 12.20 -10.91 1.38
N LYS A 13 12.60 -10.95 2.66
CA LYS A 13 12.08 -10.03 3.68
C LYS A 13 12.50 -8.59 3.41
N GLU A 14 13.78 -8.36 3.12
CA GLU A 14 14.27 -7.02 2.81
C GLU A 14 13.58 -6.42 1.59
N TRP A 15 13.31 -7.23 0.56
CA TRP A 15 12.58 -6.77 -0.61
C TRP A 15 11.15 -6.37 -0.26
N LEU A 16 10.45 -7.17 0.55
CA LEU A 16 9.10 -6.86 1.00
C LEU A 16 9.05 -5.56 1.83
N GLU A 17 9.99 -5.37 2.74
CA GLU A 17 10.07 -4.15 3.55
C GLU A 17 10.30 -2.89 2.71
N LYS A 18 11.05 -3.00 1.61
CA LYS A 18 11.36 -1.89 0.71
C LYS A 18 10.25 -1.57 -0.29
N ASN A 19 9.54 -2.58 -0.79
CA ASN A 19 8.63 -2.44 -1.94
C ASN A 19 7.15 -2.59 -1.59
N SER A 20 6.82 -2.91 -0.34
CA SER A 20 5.43 -3.12 0.07
C SER A 20 5.09 -2.33 1.33
N LYS A 21 3.79 -2.18 1.58
CA LYS A 21 3.26 -1.68 2.85
C LYS A 21 2.26 -2.69 3.40
N SER A 22 2.27 -2.88 4.71
CA SER A 22 1.35 -3.80 5.38
C SER A 22 -0.08 -3.25 5.36
N CYS A 23 -1.05 -4.10 5.02
CA CYS A 23 -2.46 -3.76 5.12
C CYS A 23 -2.80 -3.31 6.56
N PRO A 24 -3.48 -2.16 6.76
CA PRO A 24 -3.82 -1.68 8.10
C PRO A 24 -4.88 -2.51 8.83
N CYS A 25 -5.45 -3.53 8.17
CA CYS A 25 -6.50 -4.38 8.72
C CYS A 25 -6.01 -5.81 9.01
N CYS A 26 -5.14 -6.38 8.16
CA CYS A 26 -4.73 -7.79 8.26
C CYS A 26 -3.24 -8.02 7.99
N GLU A 27 -2.46 -6.95 7.91
CA GLU A 27 -1.00 -6.95 7.77
C GLU A 27 -0.43 -7.60 6.50
N THR A 28 -1.28 -8.18 5.63
CA THR A 28 -0.88 -8.68 4.31
C THR A 28 -0.03 -7.63 3.60
N PRO A 29 1.22 -7.95 3.18
CA PRO A 29 2.07 -7.03 2.43
C PRO A 29 1.42 -6.70 1.09
N ILE A 30 1.26 -5.41 0.80
CA ILE A 30 0.68 -4.91 -0.44
C ILE A 30 1.73 -4.06 -1.15
N GLU A 31 2.08 -4.44 -2.37
CA GLU A 31 2.84 -3.61 -3.30
C GLU A 31 1.90 -2.68 -4.07
N LYS A 32 2.34 -1.44 -4.32
CA LYS A 32 1.62 -0.53 -5.22
C LYS A 32 2.37 -0.46 -6.54
N LEU A 33 1.76 -1.04 -7.58
CA LEU A 33 2.31 -1.03 -8.94
C LEU A 33 1.99 0.28 -9.67
N ASP A 34 0.71 0.64 -9.77
CA ASP A 34 0.26 1.87 -10.43
C ASP A 34 -1.15 2.25 -9.94
N GLY A 35 -1.67 3.39 -10.37
CA GLY A 35 -3.02 3.86 -10.12
C GLY A 35 -3.17 4.68 -8.84
N CYS A 36 -4.41 4.95 -8.46
CA CYS A 36 -4.73 5.90 -7.40
C CYS A 36 -4.33 5.41 -5.99
N ASN A 37 -4.31 6.33 -5.04
CA ASN A 37 -4.02 6.06 -3.63
C ASN A 37 -5.16 5.34 -2.89
N LYS A 38 -6.29 5.02 -3.54
CA LYS A 38 -7.34 4.15 -2.98
C LYS A 38 -7.02 2.69 -3.30
N MET A 39 -6.27 2.04 -2.44
CA MET A 39 -5.88 0.63 -2.60
C MET A 39 -6.95 -0.33 -2.09
N THR A 40 -6.85 -1.59 -2.51
CA THR A 40 -7.66 -2.71 -2.03
C THR A 40 -6.71 -3.80 -1.54
N CYS A 41 -6.85 -4.24 -0.30
CA CYS A 41 -6.05 -5.36 0.21
C CYS A 41 -6.45 -6.67 -0.49
N THR A 42 -5.48 -7.45 -0.95
CA THR A 42 -5.72 -8.75 -1.60
C THR A 42 -6.06 -9.87 -0.61
N GLY A 43 -5.68 -9.73 0.67
CA GLY A 43 -5.97 -10.71 1.72
C GLY A 43 -7.38 -10.58 2.32
N CYS A 44 -7.81 -9.36 2.66
CA CYS A 44 -9.09 -9.12 3.35
C CYS A 44 -10.08 -8.25 2.55
N MET A 45 -9.72 -7.83 1.34
CA MET A 45 -10.57 -7.00 0.45
C MET A 45 -10.97 -5.65 1.04
N GLN A 46 -10.32 -5.18 2.11
CA GLN A 46 -10.55 -3.87 2.72
C GLN A 46 -9.95 -2.76 1.86
N TYR A 47 -10.69 -1.67 1.64
CA TYR A 47 -10.16 -0.48 0.99
C TYR A 47 -9.34 0.33 1.99
N PHE A 48 -8.22 0.90 1.54
CA PHE A 48 -7.36 1.73 2.36
C PHE A 48 -6.66 2.82 1.53
N CYS A 49 -6.17 3.85 2.21
CA CYS A 49 -5.38 4.91 1.58
C CYS A 49 -3.89 4.55 1.59
N TRP A 50 -3.24 4.59 0.43
CA TRP A 50 -1.81 4.31 0.29
C TRP A 50 -0.89 5.36 0.92
N ILE A 51 -1.39 6.59 1.10
CA ILE A 51 -0.60 7.68 1.69
C ILE A 51 -0.54 7.51 3.20
N CYS A 52 -1.70 7.44 3.85
CA CYS A 52 -1.81 7.48 5.31
C CYS A 52 -2.09 6.12 5.96
N MET A 53 -2.18 5.03 5.18
CA MET A 53 -2.52 3.68 5.65
C MET A 53 -3.85 3.61 6.41
N SER A 54 -4.78 4.56 6.22
CA SER A 54 -6.09 4.50 6.89
C SER A 54 -7.08 3.62 6.12
N SER A 55 -7.86 2.83 6.85
CA SER A 55 -9.00 2.08 6.29
C SER A 55 -10.06 3.03 5.74
N LEU A 56 -10.59 2.72 4.56
CA LEU A 56 -11.61 3.50 3.87
C LEU A 56 -12.97 2.81 3.93
N SER A 57 -14.03 3.61 3.92
CA SER A 57 -15.40 3.08 3.84
C SER A 57 -15.62 2.28 2.55
N ARG A 58 -16.30 1.13 2.64
CA ARG A 58 -16.73 0.37 1.46
C ARG A 58 -17.80 1.10 0.64
N ALA A 59 -18.67 1.86 1.30
CA ALA A 59 -19.75 2.59 0.64
C ALA A 59 -19.27 3.88 -0.05
N SER A 60 -18.25 4.55 0.50
CA SER A 60 -17.76 5.83 -0.02
C SER A 60 -16.23 5.99 0.13
N PRO A 61 -15.43 5.14 -0.51
CA PRO A 61 -13.98 5.14 -0.29
C PRO A 61 -13.29 6.43 -0.75
N TYR A 62 -13.86 7.12 -1.75
CA TYR A 62 -13.31 8.37 -2.29
C TYR A 62 -13.59 9.60 -1.42
N LYS A 63 -14.52 9.52 -0.45
CA LYS A 63 -14.80 10.63 0.47
C LYS A 63 -13.52 11.12 1.16
N HIS A 64 -12.62 10.20 1.51
CA HIS A 64 -11.33 10.52 2.12
C HIS A 64 -10.45 11.45 1.28
N PHE A 65 -10.58 11.44 -0.04
CA PHE A 65 -9.79 12.30 -0.93
C PHE A 65 -10.52 13.59 -1.31
N ASN A 66 -11.84 13.66 -1.10
CA ASN A 66 -12.68 14.81 -1.44
C ASN A 66 -13.11 15.64 -0.21
N ASP A 67 -12.73 15.22 0.99
CA ASP A 67 -13.03 15.92 2.24
C ASP A 67 -11.87 16.87 2.59
N PRO A 68 -12.08 18.20 2.65
CA PRO A 68 -11.05 19.17 3.02
C PRO A 68 -10.47 18.97 4.43
N ALA A 69 -11.17 18.27 5.33
CA ALA A 69 -10.66 17.92 6.65
C ALA A 69 -9.71 16.72 6.63
N SER A 70 -9.65 15.97 5.52
CA SER A 70 -8.76 14.83 5.38
C SER A 70 -7.32 15.26 5.13
N PRO A 71 -6.32 14.61 5.77
CA PRO A 71 -4.91 14.85 5.44
C PRO A 71 -4.53 14.44 4.00
N CYS A 72 -5.42 13.73 3.31
CA CYS A 72 -5.23 13.29 1.92
C CYS A 72 -6.19 14.00 0.93
N PHE A 73 -6.75 15.15 1.30
CA PHE A 73 -7.57 15.97 0.41
C PHE A 73 -6.86 16.29 -0.90
N ASN A 74 -7.53 16.06 -2.04
CA ASN A 74 -7.00 16.21 -3.40
C ASN A 74 -5.75 15.37 -3.71
N ARG A 75 -5.47 14.31 -2.95
CA ARG A 75 -4.31 13.43 -3.17
C ARG A 75 -4.66 12.06 -3.73
N LEU A 76 -5.80 11.89 -4.39
CA LEU A 76 -6.19 10.60 -4.97
C LEU A 76 -5.16 10.09 -5.98
N PHE A 77 -4.59 11.00 -6.79
CA PHE A 77 -3.56 10.69 -7.80
C PHE A 77 -2.23 11.42 -7.54
N HIS A 78 -2.02 11.98 -6.36
CA HIS A 78 -0.77 12.68 -6.05
C HIS A 78 0.33 11.65 -5.74
N ALA A 79 1.54 11.88 -6.26
CA ALA A 79 2.69 10.99 -6.12
C ALA A 79 2.40 9.54 -6.54
N VAL A 80 1.68 9.35 -7.66
CA VAL A 80 1.86 8.13 -8.45
C VAL A 80 3.25 8.22 -9.06
N ASP A 81 4.26 7.94 -8.25
CA ASP A 81 5.61 7.74 -8.72
C ASP A 81 5.57 6.44 -9.53
N VAL A 82 5.21 6.57 -10.80
CA VAL A 82 5.58 5.60 -11.83
C VAL A 82 7.09 5.64 -11.79
N ASN A 83 7.70 4.59 -11.24
CA ASN A 83 9.12 4.50 -10.95
C ASN A 83 9.96 5.27 -11.97
N GLY A 84 10.65 6.31 -11.49
CA GLY A 84 11.85 6.79 -12.15
C GLY A 84 12.86 5.66 -12.09
N ASP A 85 12.90 4.87 -13.16
CA ASP A 85 13.97 3.93 -13.43
C ASP A 85 15.30 4.69 -13.38
N ILE A 86 16.20 4.21 -12.52
CA ILE A 86 17.65 4.36 -12.67
C ILE A 86 18.10 3.56 -13.89
#